data_AF-A0A9Q3FH85-F1
#
_entry.id   AF-A0A9Q3FH85-F1
#
_cell.length_a   1.000
_cell.length_b   1.000
_cell.length_c   1.000
_cell.angle_alpha   90.00
_cell.angle_beta   90.00
_cell.angle_gamma   90.00
#
_symmetry.space_group_name_H-M   'P 1'
#
loop_
_entity.id
_entity.type
_entity.pdbx_description
1 polymer ?
#
loop_
_entity_poly.entity_id
_entity_poly.type
_entity_poly.pdbx_seq_one_letter_code
_entity_poly.pdbx_strand_id
1 'polypeptide(L)'
;MIATLGMRNLESFLEETTIEDKEDGGIKRQRQTVYYFIIGHLDSENYEKFVVDEDKHPGRLWKTIKEHYASTSAENIATHFEKLFSINFPSSSSGLSEAISSFHSTLKFLLSLSPQLFMGDIMPQVLAFYVLHMLPEPCRHVSTAFFHAIIVSTKIPTVEEVFREVELNIVCCVDNEDESNLALKVSAKPKRQLCSKGKHNPLAPHLEQECFQLDPEKCDVYHRRCNNHKVGTALSV
;
A
#
# COMPACT_ATOMS: atom_id res chain seq x y z
N MET A 1 -4.36 -19.75 -20.90
CA MET A 1 -3.33 -19.44 -21.91
C MET A 1 -2.00 -19.02 -21.28
N ILE A 2 -1.90 -17.84 -20.63
CA ILE A 2 -0.62 -17.30 -20.09
C ILE A 2 0.04 -18.24 -19.07
N ALA A 3 -0.72 -18.76 -18.10
CA ALA A 3 -0.20 -19.72 -17.11
C ALA A 3 0.40 -20.99 -17.76
N THR A 4 -0.15 -21.44 -18.88
CA THR A 4 0.34 -22.60 -19.63
C THR A 4 1.66 -22.32 -20.35
N LEU A 5 1.85 -21.08 -20.82
CA LEU A 5 3.12 -20.63 -21.40
C LEU A 5 4.19 -20.44 -20.34
N GLY A 6 3.83 -19.91 -19.16
CA GLY A 6 4.73 -19.77 -18.02
C GLY A 6 5.25 -21.11 -17.51
N MET A 7 4.39 -22.13 -17.40
CA MET A 7 4.82 -23.50 -17.05
C MET A 7 5.83 -24.11 -18.05
N ARG A 8 5.89 -23.59 -19.28
CA ARG A 8 6.81 -24.04 -20.33
C ARG A 8 8.02 -23.12 -20.49
N ASN A 9 8.17 -22.09 -19.66
CA ASN A 9 9.17 -21.02 -19.79
C ASN A 9 9.15 -20.35 -21.18
N LEU A 10 7.96 -20.19 -21.77
CA LEU A 10 7.77 -19.61 -23.11
C LEU A 10 7.11 -18.21 -23.08
N GLU A 11 6.86 -17.67 -21.90
CA GLU A 11 6.20 -16.38 -21.71
C GLU A 11 7.00 -15.20 -22.26
N SER A 12 8.33 -15.28 -22.26
CA SER A 12 9.22 -14.24 -22.79
C SER A 12 9.04 -14.01 -24.30
N PHE A 13 8.52 -14.98 -25.04
CA PHE A 13 8.21 -14.82 -26.47
C PHE A 13 6.94 -13.99 -26.72
N LEU A 14 6.18 -13.64 -25.68
CA LEU A 14 5.04 -12.71 -25.76
C LEU A 14 5.48 -11.24 -25.73
N GLU A 15 6.73 -10.96 -25.37
CA GLU A 15 7.31 -9.62 -25.40
C GLU A 15 7.89 -9.34 -26.79
N GLU A 16 7.68 -8.13 -27.30
CA GLU A 16 8.23 -7.71 -28.60
C GLU A 16 9.75 -7.49 -28.43
N THR A 17 10.54 -8.49 -28.80
CA THR A 17 12.00 -8.41 -28.79
C THR A 17 12.48 -7.88 -30.13
N THR A 18 13.16 -6.72 -30.12
CA THR A 18 13.81 -6.07 -31.27
C THR A 18 15.08 -6.80 -31.75
N ILE A 19 15.24 -8.06 -31.36
CA ILE A 19 16.46 -8.82 -31.60
C ILE A 19 16.38 -9.39 -33.01
N GLU A 20 16.88 -8.61 -33.97
CA GLU A 20 17.39 -9.10 -35.26
C GLU A 20 18.65 -9.93 -35.03
N ASP A 21 18.63 -11.02 -34.25
CA ASP A 21 19.84 -11.82 -34.04
C ASP A 21 19.61 -13.32 -34.24
N LYS A 22 20.22 -13.81 -35.33
CA LYS A 22 20.84 -15.13 -35.52
C LYS A 22 20.10 -16.29 -34.82
N GLU A 23 18.96 -16.68 -35.37
CA GLU A 23 18.13 -17.75 -34.77
C GLU A 23 18.83 -19.12 -34.84
N ASP A 24 19.25 -19.62 -33.68
CA ASP A 24 19.38 -21.05 -33.42
C ASP A 24 18.04 -21.76 -33.75
N GLY A 25 18.11 -22.92 -34.39
CA GLY A 25 16.92 -23.65 -34.86
C GLY A 25 15.97 -24.05 -33.73
N GLY A 26 16.47 -24.17 -32.50
CA GLY A 26 15.66 -24.40 -31.30
C GLY A 26 14.74 -23.22 -30.96
N ILE A 27 15.27 -22.00 -30.98
CA ILE A 27 14.55 -20.76 -30.66
C ILE A 27 13.43 -20.52 -31.68
N LYS A 28 13.71 -20.75 -32.97
CA LYS A 28 12.71 -20.63 -34.04
C LYS A 28 11.51 -21.56 -33.84
N ARG A 29 11.75 -22.81 -33.43
CA ARG A 29 10.68 -23.79 -33.14
C ARG A 29 9.84 -23.39 -31.92
N GLN A 30 10.48 -22.89 -30.86
CA GLN A 30 9.78 -22.40 -29.67
C GLN A 30 8.91 -21.19 -30.01
N ARG A 31 9.43 -20.23 -30.76
CA ARG A 31 8.68 -19.06 -31.26
C ARG A 31 7.45 -19.46 -32.08
N GLN A 32 7.60 -20.40 -33.01
CA GLN A 32 6.47 -20.95 -33.77
C GLN A 32 5.46 -21.67 -32.88
N THR A 33 5.92 -22.40 -31.87
CA THR A 33 5.04 -23.08 -30.91
C THR A 33 4.16 -22.08 -30.17
N VAL A 34 4.72 -20.97 -29.70
CA VAL A 34 3.96 -19.90 -29.03
C VAL A 34 2.96 -19.25 -29.99
N TYR A 35 3.37 -18.98 -31.23
CA TYR A 35 2.51 -18.39 -32.25
C TYR A 35 1.27 -19.26 -32.52
N TYR A 36 1.46 -20.55 -32.80
CA TYR A 36 0.35 -21.48 -33.02
C TYR A 36 -0.49 -21.70 -31.76
N PHE A 37 0.13 -21.61 -30.58
CA PHE A 37 -0.61 -21.68 -29.33
C PHE A 37 -1.56 -20.48 -29.16
N ILE A 38 -1.12 -19.27 -29.48
CA ILE A 38 -1.98 -18.07 -29.46
C ILE A 38 -3.13 -18.25 -30.47
N ILE A 39 -2.81 -18.60 -31.72
CA ILE A 39 -3.80 -18.82 -32.78
C ILE A 39 -4.84 -19.87 -32.40
N GLY A 40 -4.42 -20.99 -31.81
CA GLY A 40 -5.32 -22.05 -31.38
C GLY A 40 -6.32 -21.63 -30.29
N HIS A 41 -6.16 -20.45 -29.70
CA HIS A 41 -7.08 -19.88 -28.72
C HIS A 41 -7.91 -18.72 -29.29
N LEU A 42 -7.74 -18.34 -30.56
CA LEU A 42 -8.58 -17.36 -31.23
C LEU A 42 -9.81 -18.05 -31.83
N ASP A 43 -10.96 -17.40 -31.75
CA ASP A 43 -12.14 -17.78 -32.55
C ASP A 43 -11.95 -17.36 -34.02
N SER A 44 -12.88 -17.77 -34.88
CA SER A 44 -12.79 -17.50 -36.32
C SER A 44 -12.77 -16.00 -36.64
N GLU A 45 -13.53 -15.19 -35.90
CA GLU A 45 -13.58 -13.74 -36.11
C GLU A 45 -12.25 -13.08 -35.77
N ASN A 46 -11.65 -13.44 -34.63
CA ASN A 46 -10.36 -12.91 -34.20
C ASN A 46 -9.18 -13.43 -35.01
N TYR A 47 -9.28 -14.67 -35.48
CA TYR A 47 -8.29 -15.24 -36.39
C TYR A 47 -8.17 -14.39 -37.66
N GLU A 48 -9.30 -14.16 -38.35
CA GLU A 48 -9.33 -13.35 -39.58
C GLU A 48 -8.86 -11.91 -39.35
N LYS A 49 -9.09 -11.37 -38.15
CA LYS A 49 -8.75 -9.99 -37.81
C LYS A 49 -7.27 -9.76 -37.50
N PHE A 50 -6.62 -10.69 -36.79
CA PHE A 50 -5.28 -10.48 -36.25
C PHE A 50 -4.18 -11.27 -36.95
N VAL A 51 -4.54 -12.37 -37.62
CA VAL A 51 -3.57 -13.25 -38.27
C VAL A 51 -3.40 -12.82 -39.72
N VAL A 52 -2.40 -11.97 -39.98
CA VAL A 52 -1.98 -11.60 -41.34
C VAL A 52 -0.83 -12.54 -41.76
N ASP A 53 -0.91 -13.10 -42.97
CA ASP A 53 -0.09 -14.21 -43.46
C ASP A 53 1.43 -13.95 -43.51
N GLU A 54 1.87 -12.70 -43.33
CA GLU A 54 3.24 -12.29 -43.64
C GLU A 54 4.24 -12.42 -42.48
N ASP A 55 3.82 -12.47 -41.20
CA ASP A 55 4.77 -12.44 -40.07
C ASP A 55 4.35 -13.30 -38.86
N LYS A 56 4.95 -14.49 -38.70
CA LYS A 56 4.73 -15.42 -37.57
C LYS A 56 5.45 -14.99 -36.28
N HIS A 57 5.22 -13.76 -35.85
CA HIS A 57 5.80 -13.19 -34.65
C HIS A 57 4.80 -13.22 -33.47
N PRO A 58 4.94 -14.15 -32.50
CA PRO A 58 3.99 -14.27 -31.39
C PRO A 58 3.90 -13.00 -30.54
N GLY A 59 5.01 -12.31 -30.30
CA GLY A 59 5.02 -11.05 -29.55
C GLY A 59 4.25 -9.93 -30.26
N ARG A 60 4.39 -9.79 -31.60
CA ARG A 60 3.61 -8.84 -32.39
C ARG A 60 2.12 -9.19 -32.38
N LEU A 61 1.78 -10.45 -32.67
CA LEU A 61 0.39 -10.92 -32.63
C LEU A 61 -0.24 -10.67 -31.24
N TRP A 62 0.47 -11.02 -30.17
CA TRP A 62 0.00 -10.80 -28.80
C TRP A 62 -0.16 -9.30 -28.47
N LYS A 63 0.76 -8.46 -28.94
CA LYS A 63 0.65 -7.01 -28.82
C LYS A 63 -0.58 -6.47 -29.54
N THR A 64 -0.82 -6.87 -30.79
CA THR A 64 -2.01 -6.44 -31.57
C THR A 64 -3.31 -6.86 -30.90
N ILE A 65 -3.39 -8.10 -30.40
CA ILE A 65 -4.58 -8.59 -29.65
C ILE A 65 -4.78 -7.75 -28.40
N LYS A 66 -3.72 -7.50 -27.63
CA LYS A 66 -3.79 -6.65 -26.43
C LYS A 66 -4.23 -5.24 -26.78
N GLU A 67 -3.64 -4.60 -27.78
CA GLU A 67 -3.99 -3.22 -28.18
C GLU A 67 -5.43 -3.11 -28.69
N HIS A 68 -5.93 -4.15 -29.36
CA HIS A 68 -7.31 -4.16 -29.84
C HIS A 68 -8.33 -4.26 -28.71
N TYR A 69 -8.08 -5.11 -27.71
CA TYR A 69 -9.03 -5.37 -26.62
C TYR A 69 -8.80 -4.51 -25.39
N ALA A 70 -7.56 -4.10 -25.12
CA ALA A 70 -7.25 -3.06 -24.16
C ALA A 70 -7.47 -1.72 -24.84
N SER A 71 -8.74 -1.39 -25.13
CA SER A 71 -9.10 -0.09 -25.67
C SER A 71 -8.54 0.99 -24.75
N THR A 72 -7.51 1.70 -25.21
CA THR A 72 -6.98 2.90 -24.56
C THR A 72 -7.85 4.12 -24.89
N SER A 73 -9.08 3.89 -25.38
CA SER A 73 -10.03 4.96 -25.66
C SER A 73 -10.23 5.81 -24.41
N ALA A 74 -10.38 7.12 -24.63
CA ALA A 74 -10.65 8.07 -23.57
C ALA A 74 -11.89 7.66 -22.74
N GLU A 75 -12.88 7.03 -23.38
CA GLU A 75 -14.08 6.49 -22.73
C GLU A 75 -13.76 5.36 -21.74
N ASN A 76 -12.89 4.41 -22.12
CA ASN A 76 -12.51 3.33 -21.22
C ASN A 76 -11.67 3.85 -20.04
N ILE A 77 -10.77 4.81 -20.31
CA ILE A 77 -10.00 5.49 -19.27
C ILE A 77 -10.94 6.23 -18.30
N ALA A 78 -11.89 7.00 -18.82
CA ALA A 78 -12.87 7.74 -18.02
C ALA A 78 -13.72 6.80 -17.16
N THR A 79 -14.20 5.70 -17.73
CA THR A 79 -14.97 4.67 -17.00
C THR A 79 -14.20 4.09 -15.83
N HIS A 80 -12.89 3.87 -15.99
CA HIS A 80 -12.05 3.35 -14.91
C HIS A 80 -11.69 4.40 -13.87
N PHE A 81 -11.54 5.68 -14.25
CA PHE A 81 -11.44 6.77 -13.28
C PHE A 81 -12.73 6.95 -12.48
N GLU A 82 -13.89 6.90 -13.13
CA GLU A 82 -15.19 6.94 -12.46
C GLU A 82 -15.31 5.78 -11.46
N LYS A 83 -14.92 4.57 -11.87
CA LYS A 83 -14.87 3.42 -10.97
C LYS A 83 -13.93 3.65 -9.80
N LEU A 84 -12.72 4.19 -10.03
CA LEU A 84 -11.74 4.47 -8.99
C LEU A 84 -12.28 5.50 -7.97
N PHE A 85 -12.90 6.58 -8.45
CA PHE A 85 -13.45 7.64 -7.59
C PHE A 85 -14.79 7.25 -6.93
N SER A 86 -15.47 6.23 -7.42
CA SER A 86 -16.68 5.69 -6.78
C SER A 86 -16.38 4.74 -5.63
N ILE A 87 -15.11 4.40 -5.38
CA ILE A 87 -14.71 3.55 -4.25
C ILE A 87 -14.87 4.35 -2.96
N ASN A 88 -15.79 3.88 -2.10
CA ASN A 88 -15.98 4.40 -0.76
C ASN A 88 -15.12 3.62 0.23
N PHE A 89 -14.58 4.31 1.24
CA PHE A 89 -13.81 3.68 2.31
C PHE A 89 -14.69 3.59 3.58
N PRO A 90 -15.38 2.47 3.81
CA PRO A 90 -16.26 2.33 4.97
C PRO A 90 -15.46 2.16 6.26
N SER A 91 -16.07 2.51 7.40
CA SER A 91 -15.48 2.35 8.74
C SER A 91 -15.49 0.90 9.27
N SER A 92 -15.86 -0.10 8.46
CA SER A 92 -15.76 -1.52 8.85
C SER A 92 -14.39 -2.07 8.46
N SER A 93 -13.75 -2.90 9.29
CA SER A 93 -12.39 -3.44 8.98
C SER A 93 -12.36 -4.22 7.67
N SER A 94 -13.34 -5.12 7.46
CA SER A 94 -13.45 -5.91 6.24
C SER A 94 -13.70 -5.03 5.02
N GLY A 95 -14.65 -4.10 5.11
CA GLY A 95 -14.98 -3.18 4.02
C GLY A 95 -13.84 -2.21 3.68
N LEU A 96 -13.08 -1.75 4.68
CA LEU A 96 -11.93 -0.87 4.46
C LEU A 96 -10.81 -1.62 3.72
N SER A 97 -10.52 -2.86 4.14
CA SER A 97 -9.53 -3.71 3.46
C SER A 97 -9.95 -4.06 2.03
N GLU A 98 -11.24 -4.33 1.81
CA GLU A 98 -11.80 -4.58 0.48
C GLU A 98 -11.74 -3.34 -0.42
N ALA A 99 -12.04 -2.16 0.13
CA ALA A 99 -11.95 -0.88 -0.56
C ALA A 99 -10.50 -0.57 -0.98
N ILE A 100 -9.52 -0.77 -0.10
CA ILE A 100 -8.09 -0.62 -0.41
C ILE A 100 -7.68 -1.56 -1.55
N SER A 101 -8.09 -2.83 -1.47
CA SER A 101 -7.78 -3.84 -2.50
C SER A 101 -8.42 -3.51 -3.85
N SER A 102 -9.65 -3.01 -3.83
CA SER A 102 -10.38 -2.56 -5.02
C SER A 102 -9.75 -1.30 -5.62
N PHE A 103 -9.28 -0.38 -4.80
CA PHE A 103 -8.57 0.81 -5.25
C PHE A 103 -7.24 0.44 -5.91
N HIS A 104 -6.44 -0.40 -5.26
CA HIS A 104 -5.15 -0.84 -5.79
C HIS A 104 -5.29 -1.60 -7.13
N SER A 105 -6.26 -2.51 -7.22
CA SER A 105 -6.52 -3.26 -8.46
C SER A 105 -6.99 -2.35 -9.60
N THR A 106 -7.88 -1.39 -9.31
CA THR A 106 -8.38 -0.42 -10.31
C THR A 106 -7.27 0.53 -10.75
N LEU A 107 -6.45 1.03 -9.83
CA LEU A 107 -5.30 1.88 -10.13
C LEU A 107 -4.26 1.15 -10.97
N LYS A 108 -3.92 -0.09 -10.63
CA LYS A 108 -2.99 -0.91 -11.42
C LYS A 108 -3.49 -1.12 -12.85
N PHE A 109 -4.80 -1.30 -13.02
CA PHE A 109 -5.40 -1.40 -14.35
C PHE A 109 -5.32 -0.06 -15.11
N LEU A 110 -5.65 1.06 -14.48
CA LEU A 110 -5.49 2.40 -15.07
C LEU A 110 -4.04 2.70 -15.50
N LEU A 111 -3.07 2.34 -14.67
CA LEU A 111 -1.64 2.44 -14.98
C LEU A 111 -1.28 1.62 -16.23
N SER A 112 -1.89 0.44 -16.39
CA SER A 112 -1.66 -0.40 -17.59
C SER A 112 -2.34 0.14 -18.84
N LEU A 113 -3.49 0.82 -18.72
CA LEU A 113 -4.22 1.41 -19.83
C LEU A 113 -3.60 2.72 -20.31
N SER A 114 -3.12 3.56 -19.38
CA SER A 114 -2.60 4.88 -19.72
C SER A 114 -1.42 5.27 -18.82
N PRO A 115 -0.24 4.65 -19.02
CA PRO A 115 0.97 4.98 -18.26
C PRO A 115 1.33 6.46 -18.32
N GLN A 116 1.06 7.12 -19.45
CA GLN A 116 1.36 8.53 -19.70
C GLN A 116 0.67 9.49 -18.74
N LEU A 117 -0.52 9.16 -18.22
CA LEU A 117 -1.21 10.00 -17.23
C LEU A 117 -0.48 10.02 -15.89
N PHE A 118 0.33 9.01 -15.63
CA PHE A 118 1.09 8.83 -14.39
C PHE A 118 2.58 9.09 -14.58
N MET A 119 2.99 9.62 -15.74
CA MET A 119 4.35 10.07 -15.97
C MET A 119 4.56 11.39 -15.21
N GLY A 120 5.35 11.32 -14.13
CA GLY A 120 5.63 12.44 -13.24
C GLY A 120 4.81 12.38 -11.95
N ASP A 121 5.04 13.34 -11.05
CA ASP A 121 4.59 13.19 -9.67
C ASP A 121 3.17 13.72 -9.41
N ILE A 122 2.62 14.56 -10.30
CA ILE A 122 1.35 15.27 -10.04
C ILE A 122 0.19 14.29 -9.82
N MET A 123 -0.07 13.37 -10.76
CA MET A 123 -1.20 12.45 -10.64
C MET A 123 -1.07 11.48 -9.46
N PRO A 124 0.09 10.82 -9.23
CA PRO A 124 0.31 10.03 -8.02
C PRO A 124 0.07 10.83 -6.73
N GLN A 125 0.54 12.07 -6.65
CA GLN A 125 0.33 12.94 -5.50
C GLN A 125 -1.15 13.30 -5.32
N VAL A 126 -1.85 13.67 -6.39
CA VAL A 126 -3.30 13.96 -6.37
C VAL A 126 -4.07 12.75 -5.85
N LEU A 127 -3.72 11.54 -6.28
CA LEU A 127 -4.35 10.33 -5.77
C LEU A 127 -4.03 10.06 -4.30
N ALA A 128 -2.81 10.32 -3.84
CA ALA A 128 -2.47 10.22 -2.42
C ALA A 128 -3.30 11.19 -1.56
N PHE A 129 -3.44 12.45 -2.01
CA PHE A 129 -4.30 13.44 -1.35
C PHE A 129 -5.77 13.04 -1.38
N TYR A 130 -6.25 12.51 -2.51
CA TYR A 130 -7.61 11.99 -2.65
C TYR A 130 -7.88 10.88 -1.63
N VAL A 131 -7.00 9.89 -1.54
CA VAL A 131 -7.13 8.80 -0.55
C VAL A 131 -7.17 9.35 0.87
N LEU A 132 -6.23 10.23 1.25
CA LEU A 132 -6.19 10.84 2.58
C LEU A 132 -7.47 11.61 2.94
N HIS A 133 -8.13 12.20 1.94
CA HIS A 133 -9.40 12.91 2.11
C HIS A 133 -10.60 11.97 2.23
N MET A 134 -10.55 10.82 1.55
CA MET A 134 -11.64 9.85 1.51
C MET A 134 -11.61 8.82 2.64
N LEU A 135 -10.55 8.79 3.45
CA LEU A 135 -10.48 7.92 4.62
C LEU A 135 -11.65 8.19 5.58
N PRO A 136 -12.22 7.13 6.20
CA PRO A 136 -13.33 7.30 7.13
C PRO A 136 -12.89 8.06 8.39
N GLU A 137 -13.83 8.69 9.10
CA GLU A 137 -13.54 9.54 10.26
C GLU A 137 -12.66 8.87 11.33
N PRO A 138 -12.83 7.57 11.68
CA PRO A 138 -11.92 6.90 12.62
C PRO A 138 -10.45 6.91 12.16
N CYS A 139 -10.20 6.89 10.85
CA CYS A 139 -8.86 6.96 10.27
C CYS A 139 -8.25 8.37 10.23
N ARG A 140 -8.94 9.41 10.71
CA ARG A 140 -8.48 10.81 10.56
C ARG A 140 -7.12 11.09 11.20
N HIS A 141 -6.73 10.29 12.20
CA HIS A 141 -5.40 10.35 12.80
C HIS A 141 -4.28 10.07 11.78
N VAL A 142 -4.49 9.12 10.86
CA VAL A 142 -3.57 8.81 9.76
C VAL A 142 -3.45 10.01 8.82
N SER A 143 -4.58 10.58 8.38
CA SER A 143 -4.57 11.78 7.53
C SER A 143 -3.83 12.94 8.20
N THR A 144 -4.09 13.17 9.49
CA THR A 144 -3.44 14.23 10.27
C THR A 144 -1.93 14.03 10.36
N ALA A 145 -1.46 12.79 10.57
CA ALA A 145 -0.05 12.46 10.62
C ALA A 145 0.66 12.76 9.29
N PHE A 146 0.05 12.38 8.16
CA PHE A 146 0.59 12.68 6.84
C PHE A 146 0.60 14.17 6.53
N PHE A 147 -0.49 14.91 6.81
CA PHE A 147 -0.51 16.36 6.60
C PHE A 147 0.54 17.08 7.46
N HIS A 148 0.74 16.66 8.71
CA HIS A 148 1.81 17.20 9.54
C HIS A 148 3.20 16.89 8.94
N ALA A 149 3.43 15.65 8.48
CA ALA A 149 4.68 15.26 7.85
C ALA A 149 4.95 16.05 6.56
N ILE A 150 3.92 16.33 5.75
CA ILE A 150 4.04 17.17 4.55
C ILE A 150 4.46 18.59 4.93
N ILE A 151 3.85 19.19 5.96
CA ILE A 151 4.18 20.54 6.41
C ILE A 151 5.63 20.62 6.92
N VAL A 152 6.08 19.63 7.68
CA VAL A 152 7.41 19.64 8.32
C VAL A 152 8.53 19.23 7.37
N SER A 153 8.32 18.17 6.60
CA SER A 153 9.36 17.54 5.78
C SER A 153 9.25 17.83 4.30
N THR A 154 8.16 18.46 3.84
CA THR A 154 7.81 18.69 2.43
C THR A 154 7.72 17.41 1.58
N LYS A 155 7.77 16.22 2.20
CA LYS A 155 7.63 14.93 1.54
C LYS A 155 6.14 14.63 1.35
N ILE A 156 5.73 14.47 0.09
CA ILE A 156 4.37 14.03 -0.27
C ILE A 156 4.34 12.51 -0.27
N PRO A 157 3.38 11.86 0.41
CA PRO A 157 3.33 10.41 0.46
C PRO A 157 2.84 9.81 -0.85
N THR A 158 3.20 8.55 -1.10
CA THR A 158 2.57 7.76 -2.16
C THR A 158 1.27 7.13 -1.66
N VAL A 159 0.40 6.68 -2.59
CA VAL A 159 -0.83 5.95 -2.25
C VAL A 159 -0.51 4.70 -1.42
N GLU A 160 0.57 3.99 -1.75
CA GLU A 160 1.02 2.79 -1.05
C GLU A 160 1.51 3.09 0.36
N GLU A 161 2.22 4.21 0.55
CA GLU A 161 2.63 4.64 1.90
C GLU A 161 1.41 4.94 2.78
N VAL A 162 0.37 5.59 2.21
CA VAL A 162 -0.89 5.86 2.92
C VAL A 162 -1.61 4.56 3.27
N PHE A 163 -1.83 3.67 2.30
CA PHE A 163 -2.54 2.41 2.56
C PHE A 163 -1.80 1.51 3.55
N ARG A 164 -0.47 1.42 3.47
CA ARG A 164 0.31 0.66 4.45
C ARG A 164 0.08 1.20 5.87
N GLU A 165 0.02 2.51 6.05
CA GLU A 165 -0.22 3.11 7.36
C GLU A 165 -1.66 2.85 7.85
N VAL A 166 -2.64 2.89 6.95
CA VAL A 166 -4.04 2.55 7.26
C VAL A 166 -4.16 1.08 7.69
N GLU A 167 -3.50 0.16 6.99
CA GLU A 167 -3.49 -1.26 7.33
C GLU A 167 -2.82 -1.54 8.69
N LEU A 168 -1.72 -0.85 9.00
CA LEU A 168 -1.06 -0.93 10.30
C LEU A 168 -1.95 -0.41 11.45
N ASN A 169 -2.79 0.58 11.16
CA ASN A 169 -3.68 1.21 12.13
C ASN A 169 -5.15 0.79 11.94
N ILE A 170 -5.42 -0.32 11.26
CA ILE A 170 -6.79 -0.69 10.85
C ILE A 170 -7.76 -0.81 12.04
N VAL A 171 -7.26 -1.23 13.21
CA VAL A 171 -8.05 -1.34 14.45
C VAL A 171 -8.48 0.03 14.99
N CYS A 172 -7.69 1.07 14.78
CA CYS A 172 -8.03 2.45 15.16
C CYS A 172 -8.92 3.13 14.11
N CYS A 173 -9.05 2.51 12.95
CA CYS A 173 -9.70 3.00 11.75
C CYS A 173 -11.14 2.48 11.59
N VAL A 174 -11.65 1.75 12.57
CA VAL A 174 -13.00 1.18 12.53
C VAL A 174 -13.93 1.83 13.53
N ASP A 175 -15.19 1.95 13.13
CA ASP A 175 -16.26 2.33 14.05
C ASP A 175 -16.46 1.19 15.04
N ASN A 176 -16.12 1.46 16.30
CA ASN A 176 -16.59 0.63 17.39
C ASN A 176 -18.03 1.06 17.67
N GLU A 177 -19.00 0.41 17.05
CA GLU A 177 -20.43 0.61 17.40
C GLU A 177 -20.70 0.28 18.89
N ASP A 178 -19.74 -0.33 19.59
CA ASP A 178 -19.72 -0.52 21.04
C ASP A 178 -18.98 0.61 21.80
N GLU A 179 -19.43 1.85 21.63
CA GLU A 179 -19.06 2.98 22.52
C GLU A 179 -19.61 2.83 23.96
N SER A 180 -20.05 1.64 24.36
CA SER A 180 -20.34 1.31 25.76
C SER A 180 -19.31 0.39 26.42
N ASN A 181 -18.34 -0.20 25.69
CA ASN A 181 -17.41 -1.18 26.29
C ASN A 181 -15.93 -1.05 25.87
N LEU A 182 -15.54 -0.11 25.01
CA LEU A 182 -14.14 0.06 24.57
C LEU A 182 -13.34 1.19 25.25
N ALA A 183 -13.82 1.71 26.39
CA ALA A 183 -12.98 2.51 27.30
C ALA A 183 -11.83 1.70 27.97
N LEU A 184 -11.62 0.44 27.58
CA LEU A 184 -10.62 -0.46 28.16
C LEU A 184 -9.86 -1.22 27.08
N LYS A 185 -9.07 -0.57 26.21
CA LYS A 185 -7.97 -1.24 25.47
C LYS A 185 -6.97 -0.37 24.70
N VAL A 186 -6.92 0.94 24.91
CA VAL A 186 -5.73 1.73 24.56
C VAL A 186 -5.00 2.08 25.85
N SER A 187 -3.94 1.31 26.15
CA SER A 187 -2.85 1.63 27.09
C SER A 187 -3.09 2.83 28.02
N ALA A 188 -3.97 2.67 29.01
CA ALA A 188 -3.79 3.39 30.24
C ALA A 188 -2.53 2.79 30.85
N LYS A 189 -1.36 3.42 30.64
CA LYS A 189 -0.27 3.30 31.62
C LYS A 189 -0.97 3.39 32.98
N PRO A 190 -0.83 2.39 33.88
CA PRO A 190 -1.54 2.42 35.15
C PRO A 190 -1.28 3.80 35.73
N LYS A 191 -2.35 4.57 35.99
CA LYS A 191 -2.25 5.94 36.51
C LYS A 191 -1.21 5.85 37.62
N ARG A 192 -0.01 6.39 37.38
CA ARG A 192 1.07 6.27 38.35
C ARG A 192 0.49 6.89 39.61
N GLN A 193 0.46 6.11 40.67
CA GLN A 193 -0.01 6.56 41.97
C GLN A 193 1.02 7.57 42.46
N LEU A 194 0.82 8.82 42.03
CA LEU A 194 1.76 9.92 42.23
C LEU A 194 1.45 10.57 43.57
N CYS A 195 2.50 10.75 44.37
CA CYS A 195 2.48 11.64 45.51
C CYS A 195 2.18 13.06 45.02
N SER A 196 1.37 13.83 45.75
CA SER A 196 1.02 15.20 45.35
C SER A 196 0.85 16.11 46.55
N LYS A 197 1.09 17.41 46.35
CA LYS A 197 0.89 18.48 47.35
C LYS A 197 1.61 18.24 48.68
N GLY A 198 2.85 17.76 48.63
CA GLY A 198 3.63 17.54 49.84
C GLY A 198 3.18 16.35 50.69
N LYS A 199 2.43 15.40 50.11
CA LYS A 199 2.00 14.17 50.79
C LYS A 199 2.40 12.93 50.01
N HIS A 200 2.93 11.94 50.72
CA HIS A 200 3.21 10.63 50.15
C HIS A 200 1.92 9.83 49.95
N ASN A 201 1.83 9.15 48.81
CA ASN A 201 0.78 8.16 48.57
C ASN A 201 1.34 6.79 48.97
N PRO A 202 0.77 6.10 49.99
CA PRO A 202 1.25 4.77 50.44
C PRO A 202 1.25 3.69 49.36
N LEU A 203 0.53 3.92 48.26
CA LEU A 203 0.44 3.03 47.10
C LEU A 203 1.40 3.44 45.97
N ALA A 204 2.27 4.43 46.20
CA ALA A 204 3.30 4.82 45.25
C ALA A 204 4.41 3.76 45.16
N PRO A 205 5.11 3.65 44.03
CA PRO A 205 6.15 2.63 43.83
C PRO A 205 7.49 2.96 44.53
N HIS A 206 7.48 3.81 45.56
CA HIS A 206 8.67 4.18 46.35
C HIS A 206 8.30 4.26 47.83
N LEU A 207 9.29 4.12 48.72
CA LEU A 207 9.08 4.25 50.16
C LEU A 207 8.84 5.71 50.55
N GLU A 208 8.10 5.94 51.63
CA GLU A 208 7.80 7.30 52.12
C GLU A 208 9.06 8.15 52.37
N GLN A 209 10.12 7.53 52.88
CA GLN A 209 11.42 8.15 53.14
C GLN A 209 12.16 8.63 51.88
N GLU A 210 11.74 8.14 50.71
CA GLU A 210 12.30 8.45 49.39
C GLU A 210 11.36 9.33 48.55
N CYS A 211 10.29 9.87 49.16
CA CYS A 211 9.26 10.64 48.47
C CYS A 211 9.71 12.10 48.25
N PHE A 212 9.90 12.51 46.99
CA PHE A 212 10.29 13.89 46.63
C PHE A 212 9.25 14.96 46.96
N GLN A 213 8.00 14.57 47.21
CA GLN A 213 7.00 15.51 47.70
C GLN A 213 7.19 15.81 49.19
N LEU A 214 7.75 14.88 49.99
CA LEU A 214 8.01 15.10 51.41
C LEU A 214 9.37 15.78 51.64
N ASP A 215 10.39 15.39 50.88
CA ASP A 215 11.75 15.94 50.97
C ASP A 215 12.23 16.49 49.60
N PRO A 216 11.83 17.71 49.21
CA PRO A 216 12.17 18.29 47.91
C PRO A 216 13.68 18.41 47.65
N GLU A 217 14.49 18.56 48.70
CA GLU A 217 15.96 18.67 48.60
C GLU A 217 16.63 17.37 48.11
N LYS A 218 15.94 16.22 48.21
CA LYS A 218 16.45 14.92 47.71
C LYS A 218 16.13 14.67 46.23
N CYS A 219 15.37 15.56 45.59
CA CYS A 219 14.90 15.44 44.20
C CYS A 219 16.08 15.37 43.19
N ASP A 220 17.09 16.22 43.37
CA ASP A 220 18.22 16.30 42.45
C ASP A 220 19.12 15.07 42.47
N VAL A 221 19.24 14.41 43.63
CA VAL A 221 20.02 13.18 43.80
C VAL A 221 19.37 12.01 43.07
N TYR A 222 18.03 11.94 43.08
CA TYR A 222 17.28 10.89 42.40
C TYR A 222 17.27 11.06 40.88
N HIS A 223 17.10 12.28 40.38
CA HIS A 223 17.16 12.54 38.93
C HIS A 223 18.52 12.18 38.33
N ARG A 224 19.63 12.42 39.06
CA ARG A 224 20.97 11.94 38.66
C ARG A 224 21.07 10.41 38.66
N ARG A 225 20.47 9.74 39.64
CA ARG A 225 20.49 8.26 39.76
C ARG A 225 19.69 7.58 38.64
N CYS A 226 18.52 8.10 38.28
CA CYS A 226 17.69 7.58 37.18
C CYS A 226 18.29 7.84 35.79
N ASN A 227 18.98 8.97 35.58
CA ASN A 227 19.68 9.21 34.31
C ASN A 227 20.90 8.30 34.14
N ASN A 228 21.65 8.00 35.21
CA ASN A 228 22.78 7.08 35.13
C ASN A 228 22.34 5.62 34.87
N HIS A 229 21.15 5.21 35.30
CA HIS A 229 20.60 3.88 34.96
C HIS A 229 20.23 3.72 33.48
N LYS A 230 19.86 4.80 32.77
CA LYS A 230 19.59 4.72 31.32
C LYS A 230 20.85 4.60 30.46
N VAL A 231 22.00 5.04 30.99
CA VAL A 231 23.29 4.95 30.28
C VAL A 231 23.99 3.63 30.56
N GLY A 232 23.77 3.01 31.73
CA GLY A 232 24.43 1.77 32.13
C GLY A 232 23.89 0.47 31.51
N THR A 233 22.69 0.46 30.92
CA THR A 233 22.11 -0.76 30.30
C THR A 233 22.44 -0.91 28.82
N ALA A 234 23.20 0.01 28.22
CA ALA A 234 23.66 -0.09 26.84
C ALA A 234 25.06 -0.72 26.69
N LEU A 235 25.71 -1.11 27.80
CA LEU A 235 27.02 -1.76 27.79
C LEU A 235 27.07 -2.83 28.87
N SER A 236 26.50 -4.00 28.59
CA SER A 236 26.97 -5.31 29.08
C SER A 236 26.12 -6.43 28.46
N VAL A 237 26.77 -7.16 27.54
CA VAL A 237 26.61 -8.58 27.12
C VAL A 237 25.24 -9.23 27.33
#